data_AF-C9SIJ5-F1
#
_entry.id   AF-C9SIJ5-F1
#
_cell.length_a   1.000
_cell.length_b   1.000
_cell.length_c   1.000
_cell.angle_alpha   90.00
_cell.angle_beta   90.00
_cell.angle_gamma   90.00
#
_symmetry.space_group_name_H-M   'P 1'
#
loop_
_entity.id
_entity.type
_entity.pdbx_description
1 polymer ?
#
loop_
_entity_poly.entity_id
_entity_poly.type
_entity_poly.pdbx_seq_one_letter_code
_entity_poly.pdbx_strand_id
1 'polypeptide(L)'
;MATTLKLFSLEGKGLKLDTAEDLEAHIADLRANDVEEVKVLGNTFGIGACKLLGEVLAEKKNLQSADLSDMFTGRLLSDIPEALSSLLTSSRTSPTGAPSTF
;
A
#
# COMPACT_ATOMS: atom_id res chain seq x y z
N MET A 1 -17.73 -15.31 -1.62
CA MET A 1 -16.57 -16.13 -1.24
C MET A 1 -15.35 -15.27 -1.50
N ALA A 2 -14.60 -14.84 -0.48
CA ALA A 2 -13.38 -14.07 -0.71
C ALA A 2 -12.30 -15.04 -1.22
N THR A 3 -11.78 -14.79 -2.41
CA THR A 3 -10.70 -15.61 -2.98
C THR A 3 -9.42 -15.20 -2.26
N THR A 4 -8.76 -16.14 -1.59
CA THR A 4 -7.46 -15.88 -0.98
C THR A 4 -6.39 -15.99 -2.07
N LEU A 5 -5.71 -14.89 -2.35
CA LEU A 5 -4.59 -14.83 -3.29
C LEU A 5 -3.30 -14.91 -2.51
N LYS A 6 -2.49 -15.96 -2.68
CA LYS A 6 -1.23 -16.08 -1.91
C LYS A 6 -0.26 -14.92 -2.16
N LEU A 7 -0.25 -14.38 -3.38
CA LEU A 7 0.66 -13.31 -3.78
C LEU A 7 -0.08 -12.30 -4.63
N PHE A 8 0.07 -11.02 -4.29
CA PHE A 8 -0.27 -9.89 -5.13
C PHE A 8 1.01 -9.22 -5.62
N SER A 9 1.20 -9.15 -6.93
CA SER A 9 2.38 -8.54 -7.55
C SER A 9 1.99 -7.42 -8.49
N LEU A 10 2.56 -6.25 -8.24
CA LEU A 10 2.52 -5.05 -9.05
C LEU A 10 3.91 -4.70 -9.61
N GLU A 11 4.85 -5.63 -9.56
CA GLU A 11 6.26 -5.38 -9.83
C GLU A 11 6.54 -4.95 -11.28
N GLY A 12 7.52 -4.07 -11.47
CA GLY A 12 8.11 -3.74 -12.77
C GLY A 12 7.18 -3.06 -13.77
N LYS A 13 6.05 -2.49 -13.32
CA LYS A 13 5.12 -1.78 -14.20
C LYS A 13 5.54 -0.34 -14.49
N GLY A 14 6.49 0.22 -13.73
CA GLY A 14 6.95 1.60 -13.93
C GLY A 14 5.85 2.63 -13.69
N LEU A 15 4.89 2.32 -12.82
CA LEU A 15 3.73 3.18 -12.53
C LEU A 15 4.14 4.34 -11.62
N LYS A 16 3.59 5.53 -11.87
CA LYS A 16 3.79 6.72 -11.05
C LYS A 16 2.56 7.00 -10.18
N LEU A 17 2.59 6.40 -9.00
CA LEU A 17 1.54 6.42 -8.01
C LEU A 17 1.80 7.58 -7.04
N ASP A 18 1.61 8.81 -7.49
CA ASP A 18 1.81 10.01 -6.65
C ASP A 18 0.68 10.19 -5.61
N THR A 19 -0.56 9.88 -6.00
CA THR A 19 -1.77 10.05 -5.19
C THR A 19 -2.37 8.71 -4.75
N ALA A 20 -3.25 8.76 -3.76
CA ALA A 20 -4.01 7.59 -3.32
C ALA A 20 -4.92 7.06 -4.45
N GLU A 21 -5.53 7.93 -5.24
CA GLU A 21 -6.43 7.52 -6.33
C GLU A 21 -5.73 6.71 -7.42
N ASP A 22 -4.49 7.10 -7.77
CA ASP A 22 -3.66 6.39 -8.73
C ASP A 22 -3.38 4.97 -8.23
N LEU A 23 -3.07 4.85 -6.92
CA LEU A 23 -2.87 3.56 -6.29
C LEU A 23 -4.15 2.72 -6.22
N GLU A 24 -5.29 3.32 -5.81
CA GLU A 24 -6.58 2.65 -5.64
C GLU A 24 -7.00 1.89 -6.91
N ALA A 25 -6.79 2.49 -8.08
CA ALA A 25 -7.07 1.86 -9.38
C ALA A 25 -6.26 0.56 -9.60
N HIS A 26 -5.11 0.42 -8.94
CA HIS A 26 -4.21 -0.72 -9.05
C HIS A 26 -4.32 -1.69 -7.87
N ILE A 27 -4.75 -1.24 -6.70
CA ILE A 27 -4.91 -2.06 -5.49
C ILE A 27 -6.34 -2.54 -5.27
N ALA A 28 -7.28 -2.27 -6.18
CA ALA A 28 -8.65 -2.77 -6.08
C ALA A 28 -8.70 -4.31 -5.89
N ASP A 29 -7.89 -5.05 -6.65
CA ASP A 29 -7.76 -6.51 -6.52
C ASP A 29 -7.14 -6.93 -5.17
N LEU A 30 -6.14 -6.18 -4.71
CA LEU A 30 -5.52 -6.35 -3.39
C LEU A 30 -6.56 -6.13 -2.29
N ARG A 31 -7.49 -5.18 -2.45
CA ARG A 31 -8.53 -4.88 -1.46
C ARG A 31 -9.63 -5.94 -1.47
N ALA A 32 -10.04 -6.39 -2.65
CA ALA A 32 -11.09 -7.39 -2.83
C ALA A 32 -10.68 -8.80 -2.35
N ASN A 33 -9.40 -9.14 -2.42
CA ASN A 33 -8.88 -10.47 -2.08
C ASN A 33 -7.95 -10.40 -0.87
N ASP A 34 -7.95 -11.42 -0.01
CA ASP A 34 -6.97 -11.49 1.07
C ASP A 34 -5.64 -12.01 0.53
N VAL A 35 -4.53 -11.40 0.93
CA VAL A 35 -3.20 -11.73 0.41
C VAL A 35 -2.18 -12.01 1.50
N GLU A 36 -1.28 -12.96 1.23
CA GLU A 36 -0.19 -13.31 2.14
C GLU A 36 1.10 -12.54 1.81
N GLU A 37 1.37 -12.33 0.52
CA GLU A 37 2.55 -11.61 0.05
C GLU A 37 2.16 -10.48 -0.91
N VAL A 38 2.78 -9.30 -0.76
CA VAL A 38 2.57 -8.13 -1.63
C VAL A 38 3.88 -7.68 -2.22
N LYS A 39 3.99 -7.54 -3.55
CA LYS A 39 5.20 -7.05 -4.25
C LYS A 39 4.84 -5.83 -5.05
N VAL A 40 5.44 -4.68 -4.76
CA VAL A 40 5.17 -3.42 -5.49
C VAL A 40 6.42 -2.77 -6.06
N LEU A 41 7.52 -3.52 -6.11
CA LEU A 41 8.83 -3.06 -6.56
C LEU A 41 8.88 -2.59 -8.01
N GLY A 42 9.73 -1.61 -8.31
CA GLY A 42 9.87 -1.08 -9.68
C GLY A 42 8.72 -0.16 -10.10
N ASN A 43 8.08 0.50 -9.14
CA ASN A 43 7.12 1.60 -9.36
C ASN A 43 7.53 2.80 -8.50
N THR A 44 6.89 3.94 -8.71
CA THR A 44 7.13 5.16 -7.95
C THR A 44 5.93 5.46 -7.07
N PHE A 45 6.11 5.40 -5.75
CA PHE A 45 5.07 5.70 -4.77
C PHE A 45 5.29 7.07 -4.14
N GLY A 46 4.24 7.87 -4.08
CA GLY A 46 4.17 9.11 -3.33
C GLY A 46 3.67 8.92 -1.90
N ILE A 47 3.71 10.00 -1.13
CA ILE A 47 3.24 10.01 0.26
C ILE A 47 1.76 9.58 0.34
N GLY A 48 0.92 10.08 -0.58
CA GLY A 48 -0.50 9.71 -0.64
C GLY A 48 -0.72 8.23 -0.95
N ALA A 49 0.02 7.68 -1.92
CA ALA A 49 -0.02 6.25 -2.24
C ALA A 49 0.51 5.39 -1.07
N CYS A 50 1.62 5.78 -0.43
CA CYS A 50 2.17 5.07 0.72
C CYS A 50 1.19 5.01 1.90
N LYS A 51 0.44 6.11 2.13
CA LYS A 51 -0.60 6.17 3.15
C LYS A 51 -1.71 5.15 2.86
N LEU A 52 -2.31 5.20 1.68
CA LEU A 52 -3.37 4.27 1.28
C LEU A 52 -2.88 2.81 1.29
N LEU A 53 -1.67 2.56 0.80
CA LEU A 53 -1.06 1.22 0.82
C LEU A 53 -0.97 0.71 2.25
N GLY A 54 -0.50 1.53 3.19
CA GLY A 54 -0.42 1.17 4.61
C GLY A 54 -1.80 0.86 5.22
N GLU A 55 -2.84 1.61 4.87
CA GLU A 55 -4.22 1.34 5.32
C GLU A 55 -4.72 -0.01 4.80
N VAL A 56 -4.55 -0.28 3.49
CA VAL A 56 -5.00 -1.55 2.90
C VAL A 56 -4.21 -2.72 3.45
N LEU A 57 -2.89 -2.59 3.62
CA LEU A 57 -2.05 -3.62 4.25
C LEU A 57 -2.48 -3.90 5.70
N ALA A 58 -2.92 -2.88 6.45
CA ALA A 58 -3.47 -3.08 7.81
C ALA A 58 -4.83 -3.80 7.82
N GLU A 59 -5.65 -3.63 6.78
CA GLU A 59 -6.90 -4.40 6.65
C GLU A 59 -6.64 -5.90 6.39
N LYS A 60 -5.49 -6.25 5.80
CA LYS A 60 -5.13 -7.64 5.45
C LYS A 60 -4.61 -8.41 6.66
N LYS A 61 -5.41 -9.33 7.16
CA LYS A 61 -5.06 -10.15 8.33
C LYS A 61 -4.10 -11.31 8.03
N ASN A 62 -4.09 -11.82 6.80
CA ASN A 62 -3.18 -12.90 6.39
C ASN A 62 -1.86 -12.38 5.81
N LEU A 63 -1.65 -11.06 5.75
CA LEU A 63 -0.43 -10.49 5.22
C LEU A 63 0.78 -10.93 6.06
N GLN A 64 1.68 -11.71 5.45
CA GLN A 64 2.91 -12.17 6.07
C GLN A 64 4.12 -11.35 5.63
N SER A 65 4.15 -10.93 4.36
CA SER A 65 5.29 -10.23 3.78
C SER A 65 4.85 -9.15 2.79
N ALA A 66 5.51 -7.99 2.83
CA ALA A 66 5.30 -6.90 1.87
C ALA A 66 6.65 -6.44 1.33
N ASP A 67 6.91 -6.74 0.06
CA ASP A 67 8.07 -6.32 -0.69
C ASP A 67 7.84 -4.93 -1.29
N LEU A 68 8.29 -3.96 -0.51
CA LEU A 68 8.24 -2.52 -0.78
C LEU A 68 9.59 -2.01 -1.34
N SER A 69 10.42 -2.92 -1.86
CA SER A 69 11.73 -2.60 -2.43
C SER A 69 11.59 -1.71 -3.66
N ASP A 70 12.53 -0.81 -3.92
CA ASP A 70 12.59 -0.05 -5.19
C ASP A 70 11.29 0.72 -5.54
N MET A 71 10.51 1.12 -4.53
CA MET A 71 9.26 1.87 -4.68
C MET A 71 9.49 3.40 -4.77
N PHE A 72 10.73 3.86 -4.57
CA PHE A 72 11.15 5.27 -4.64
C PHE A 72 12.09 5.53 -5.82
N THR A 73 11.82 4.88 -6.95
CA THR A 73 12.57 5.04 -8.19
C THR A 73 12.51 6.50 -8.67
N GLY A 74 13.61 7.22 -8.50
CA GLY A 74 13.71 8.62 -8.93
C GLY A 74 13.11 9.67 -7.98
N ARG A 75 12.79 9.32 -6.73
CA ARG A 75 12.43 10.33 -5.69
C ARG A 75 13.65 10.83 -4.93
N LEU A 76 13.51 12.02 -4.35
CA LEU A 76 14.51 12.60 -3.46
C LEU A 76 14.57 11.79 -2.16
N LEU A 77 15.79 11.59 -1.65
CA LEU A 77 16.04 10.94 -0.36
C LEU A 77 15.24 11.61 0.78
N SER A 78 14.97 12.91 0.65
CA SER A 78 14.21 13.72 1.59
C SER A 78 12.74 13.32 1.72
N ASP A 79 12.13 12.72 0.69
CA ASP A 79 10.72 12.31 0.70
C ASP A 79 10.52 10.88 1.23
N ILE A 80 11.57 10.05 1.21
CA ILE A 80 11.56 8.68 1.72
C ILE A 80 11.13 8.60 3.20
N PRO A 81 11.68 9.40 4.13
CA PRO A 81 11.29 9.31 5.54
C PRO A 81 9.81 9.66 5.77
N GLU A 82 9.26 10.63 5.02
CA GLU A 82 7.85 11.01 5.16
C GLU A 82 6.91 9.93 4.62
N ALA A 83 7.26 9.34 3.47
CA ALA A 83 6.53 8.24 2.88
C ALA A 83 6.55 6.99 3.78
N LEU A 84 7.71 6.62 4.32
CA LEU A 84 7.84 5.53 5.30
C LEU A 84 7.06 5.82 6.58
N SER A 85 7.16 7.05 7.10
CA SER A 85 6.41 7.45 8.30
C SER A 85 4.91 7.37 8.05
N SER A 86 4.44 7.75 6.87
CA SER A 86 3.03 7.66 6.48
C SER A 86 2.57 6.22 6.36
N LEU A 87 3.38 5.34 5.76
CA LEU A 87 3.08 3.92 5.62
C LEU A 87 3.03 3.20 6.98
N LEU A 88 4.04 3.45 7.83
CA LEU A 88 4.14 2.88 9.18
C LEU A 88 3.06 3.41 10.11
N THR A 89 2.73 4.70 10.00
CA THR A 89 1.63 5.28 10.76
C THR A 89 0.34 4.58 10.35
N SER A 90 0.02 4.57 9.05
CA SER A 90 -1.21 4.00 8.51
C SER A 90 -1.40 2.52 8.86
N SER A 91 -0.32 1.73 8.82
CA SER A 91 -0.40 0.31 9.19
C SER A 91 -0.64 0.09 10.69
N ARG A 92 -0.19 1.00 11.54
CA ARG A 92 -0.29 0.91 13.00
C ARG A 92 -1.57 1.53 13.56
N THR A 93 -2.08 2.60 12.93
CA THR A 93 -3.42 3.13 13.22
C THR A 93 -4.46 2.25 12.53
N SER A 94 -4.70 1.08 13.12
CA SER A 94 -6.03 0.50 13.05
C SER A 94 -6.92 1.32 13.99
N PRO A 95 -7.92 2.09 13.50
CA PRO A 95 -8.94 2.63 14.37
C PRO A 95 -9.81 1.45 14.81
N THR A 96 -9.65 1.02 16.05
CA THR A 96 -10.82 0.49 16.75
C THR A 96 -11.81 1.66 16.82
N GLY A 97 -12.80 1.64 15.93
CA GLY A 97 -13.95 2.55 15.96
C GLY A 97 -13.90 3.69 14.94
N ALA A 98 -14.52 3.47 13.78
CA ALA A 98 -15.49 4.45 13.32
C ALA A 98 -16.67 4.43 14.32
N PRO A 99 -17.37 5.54 14.61
CA PRO A 99 -18.13 6.19 13.55
C PRO A 99 -18.24 7.73 13.62
N SER A 100 -18.77 8.28 12.53
CA SER A 100 -19.69 9.42 12.45
C SER A 100 -19.13 10.74 11.93
N THR A 101 -19.55 11.08 10.71
CA THR A 101 -20.21 12.36 10.44
C THR A 101 -21.03 12.81 11.65
N PHE A 102 -20.68 13.95 12.27
CA PHE A 102 -21.58 15.01 12.76
C PHE A 102 -20.73 16.19 13.27
#